data_AF-A0A6A5E970-F1
#
_entry.id   AF-A0A6A5E970-F1
#
_cell.length_a   1.000
_cell.length_b   1.000
_cell.length_c   1.000
_cell.angle_alpha   90.00
_cell.angle_beta   90.00
_cell.angle_gamma   90.00
#
_symmetry.space_group_name_H-M   'P 1'
#
loop_
_entity.id
_entity.type
_entity.pdbx_description
1 polymer ?
#
loop_
_entity_poly.entity_id
_entity_poly.type
_entity_poly.pdbx_seq_one_letter_code
_entity_poly.pdbx_strand_id
1 'polypeptide(L)'
;MNETEGLRFRRVHRPQVITDELPENRSKGSGTYSGKVFKVTLISLGCFLLLPLLVIILIIESPIHPEVFSLKEPPLMKGCWEPNLKLRDAQRLFEDQITGPESIANIGDVLYAGTADGKIVKLVGRRIITVARLGKLPCVSGAIWAVRGLCGQVWDVGISVVDPFGAPCLMPSVFRLGSIFPLSTVAPHVRLLIVFGVSSVVLEYDTETRELTVLMENLRFPNGIQLLPDEESVLVAETTMARIRRVHVAGLNKGGMDTFIDNLPGFPDNIRPSSSGGYWVAMSAVRPNPGFSMLDFLSQRPWIKKFIFKCLGPRAERRD
;
A
#
# COMPACT_ATOMS: atom_id res chain seq x y z
N MET A 1 124.40 30.28 2.12
CA MET A 1 123.50 29.80 1.06
C MET A 1 123.64 28.29 1.03
N ASN A 2 122.65 27.44 1.34
CA ASN A 2 121.20 27.58 1.30
C ASN A 2 120.51 26.87 2.49
N GLU A 3 119.49 27.57 2.98
CA GLU A 3 118.18 27.13 3.47
C GLU A 3 118.02 26.02 4.51
N THR A 4 117.49 26.48 5.64
CA THR A 4 116.73 25.82 6.71
C THR A 4 115.39 25.27 6.23
N GLU A 5 114.95 24.11 6.72
CA GLU A 5 113.51 23.85 6.97
C GLU A 5 113.29 22.88 8.13
N GLY A 6 112.35 23.26 9.00
CA GLY A 6 112.06 22.64 10.28
C GLY A 6 111.19 21.39 10.21
N LEU A 7 111.43 20.49 11.17
CA LEU A 7 110.68 19.26 11.37
C LEU A 7 109.28 19.56 11.95
N ARG A 8 108.24 19.33 11.14
CA ARG A 8 106.83 19.40 11.53
C ARG A 8 106.44 18.21 12.42
N PHE A 9 105.85 18.49 13.59
CA PHE A 9 105.20 17.49 14.44
C PHE A 9 104.02 16.82 13.72
N ARG A 10 104.00 15.49 13.70
CA ARG A 10 102.94 14.66 13.10
C ARG A 10 101.72 14.62 14.02
N ARG A 11 100.63 15.26 13.60
CA ARG A 11 99.32 15.25 14.28
C ARG A 11 98.73 13.83 14.20
N VAL A 12 98.46 13.21 15.35
CA VAL A 12 97.83 11.89 15.46
C VAL A 12 96.37 11.98 15.00
N HIS A 13 95.99 11.20 13.98
CA HIS A 13 94.62 11.12 13.50
C HIS A 13 93.71 10.44 14.54
N ARG A 14 92.67 11.13 14.99
CA ARG A 14 91.52 10.49 15.66
C ARG A 14 90.83 9.57 14.64
N PRO A 15 90.46 8.33 15.00
CA PRO A 15 89.68 7.47 14.14
C PRO A 15 88.26 8.06 13.94
N GLN A 16 87.83 8.17 12.68
CA GLN A 16 86.46 8.51 12.34
C GLN A 16 85.57 7.28 12.58
N VAL A 17 84.45 7.50 13.27
CA VAL A 17 83.38 6.51 13.41
C VAL A 17 82.67 6.45 12.06
N ILE A 18 82.80 5.32 11.36
CA ILE A 18 82.09 5.05 10.11
C ILE A 18 80.66 4.67 10.49
N THR A 19 79.72 5.59 10.29
CA THR A 19 78.29 5.27 10.22
C THR A 19 77.98 4.89 8.78
N ASP A 20 77.54 3.65 8.56
CA ASP A 20 77.05 3.17 7.27
C ASP A 20 75.72 3.88 6.91
N GLU A 21 75.81 5.11 6.40
CA GLU A 21 74.72 5.71 5.63
C GLU A 21 74.87 5.28 4.17
N LEU A 22 74.19 4.18 3.83
CA LEU A 22 74.00 3.76 2.43
C LEU A 22 72.96 4.66 1.73
N PRO A 23 73.18 5.00 0.45
CA PRO A 23 72.47 6.06 -0.25
C PRO A 23 71.02 5.69 -0.61
N GLU A 24 70.17 6.71 -0.69
CA GLU A 24 68.80 6.65 -1.22
C GLU A 24 68.72 5.79 -2.48
N ASN A 25 68.00 4.66 -2.39
CA ASN A 25 67.44 4.01 -3.55
C ASN A 25 65.94 4.23 -3.54
N ARG A 26 65.47 5.17 -4.36
CA ARG A 26 64.06 5.34 -4.71
C ARG A 26 63.55 4.07 -5.39
N SER A 27 63.10 3.08 -4.62
CA SER A 27 62.20 2.05 -5.11
C SER A 27 60.75 2.48 -4.86
N LYS A 28 60.25 3.45 -5.66
CA LYS A 28 58.80 3.54 -5.92
C LYS A 28 58.41 2.35 -6.79
N GLY A 29 58.29 1.18 -6.17
CA GLY A 29 57.97 -0.08 -6.82
C GLY A 29 57.16 -0.99 -5.90
N SER A 30 56.22 -0.41 -5.14
CA SER A 30 55.31 -1.17 -4.28
C SER A 30 53.88 -0.99 -4.76
N GLY A 31 53.27 -2.08 -5.26
CA GLY A 31 51.84 -2.33 -5.11
C GLY A 31 50.88 -2.17 -6.30
N THR A 32 51.31 -1.84 -7.52
CA THR A 32 50.35 -1.55 -8.62
C THR A 32 49.77 -2.76 -9.35
N TYR A 33 50.42 -3.93 -9.30
CA TYR A 33 49.96 -5.13 -10.03
C TYR A 33 48.93 -5.95 -9.22
N SER A 34 49.23 -6.24 -7.95
CA SER A 34 48.38 -7.08 -7.08
C SER A 34 46.98 -6.48 -6.83
N GLY A 35 46.90 -5.17 -6.56
CA GLY A 35 45.61 -4.50 -6.36
C GLY A 35 44.76 -4.38 -7.62
N LYS A 36 45.39 -4.31 -8.80
CA LYS A 36 44.67 -4.32 -10.09
C LYS A 36 44.12 -5.71 -10.39
N VAL A 37 44.93 -6.74 -10.20
CA VAL A 37 44.51 -8.13 -10.40
C VAL A 37 43.36 -8.48 -9.43
N PHE A 38 43.46 -8.12 -8.16
CA PHE A 38 42.40 -8.35 -7.16
C PHE A 38 41.09 -7.62 -7.49
N LYS A 39 41.16 -6.38 -7.96
CA LYS A 39 39.97 -5.64 -8.42
C LYS A 39 39.35 -6.29 -9.65
N VAL A 40 40.16 -6.74 -10.61
CA VAL A 40 39.67 -7.40 -11.84
C VAL A 40 39.04 -8.74 -11.52
N THR A 41 39.63 -9.56 -10.63
CA THR A 41 39.01 -10.83 -10.22
C THR A 41 37.73 -10.61 -9.42
N LEU A 42 37.68 -9.62 -8.52
CA LEU A 42 36.47 -9.33 -7.76
C LEU A 42 35.33 -8.81 -8.66
N ILE A 43 35.64 -7.93 -9.61
CA ILE A 43 34.67 -7.45 -10.61
C ILE A 43 34.23 -8.59 -11.52
N SER A 44 35.15 -9.44 -11.97
CA SER A 44 34.84 -10.59 -12.83
C SER A 44 33.94 -11.61 -12.11
N LEU A 45 34.20 -11.91 -10.83
CA LEU A 45 33.38 -12.79 -10.00
C LEU A 45 32.00 -12.17 -9.75
N GLY A 46 31.94 -10.87 -9.47
CA GLY A 46 30.68 -10.12 -9.33
C GLY A 46 29.86 -10.16 -10.62
N CYS A 47 30.48 -9.93 -11.77
CA CYS A 47 29.84 -10.07 -13.07
C CYS A 47 29.37 -11.51 -13.31
N PHE A 48 30.17 -12.52 -13.00
CA PHE A 48 29.79 -13.93 -13.19
C PHE A 48 28.59 -14.34 -12.33
N LEU A 49 28.39 -13.72 -11.16
CA LEU A 49 27.22 -13.97 -10.31
C LEU A 49 26.00 -13.11 -10.70
N LEU A 50 26.21 -11.84 -11.06
CA LEU A 50 25.13 -10.89 -11.35
C LEU A 50 24.58 -10.99 -12.77
N LEU A 51 25.40 -11.40 -13.74
CA LEU A 51 25.03 -11.48 -15.15
C LEU A 51 24.06 -12.63 -15.46
N PRO A 52 24.22 -13.86 -14.96
CA PRO A 52 23.19 -14.89 -15.09
C PRO A 52 21.92 -14.53 -14.33
N LEU A 53 22.03 -13.89 -13.16
CA LEU A 53 20.86 -13.37 -12.44
C LEU A 53 20.12 -12.31 -13.27
N LEU A 54 20.83 -11.39 -13.92
CA LEU A 54 20.26 -10.41 -14.85
C LEU A 54 19.58 -11.09 -16.04
N VAL A 55 20.21 -12.12 -16.63
CA VAL A 55 19.66 -12.88 -17.75
C VAL A 55 18.39 -13.63 -17.33
N ILE A 56 18.36 -14.26 -16.15
CA ILE A 56 17.14 -14.86 -15.58
C ILE A 56 16.07 -13.77 -15.35
N ILE A 57 16.49 -12.58 -14.93
CA ILE A 57 15.65 -11.39 -14.75
C ILE A 57 15.23 -10.73 -16.08
N LEU A 58 15.79 -11.12 -17.21
CA LEU A 58 15.29 -10.75 -18.53
C LEU A 58 14.40 -11.85 -19.13
N ILE A 59 14.68 -13.13 -18.87
CA ILE A 59 13.97 -14.28 -19.47
C ILE A 59 12.61 -14.57 -18.81
N ILE A 60 12.47 -14.50 -17.48
CA ILE A 60 11.14 -14.73 -16.85
C ILE A 60 10.18 -13.63 -17.33
N GLU A 61 9.10 -13.96 -18.01
CA GLU A 61 8.08 -12.96 -18.31
C GLU A 61 7.38 -12.58 -17.01
N SER A 62 7.26 -11.28 -16.75
CA SER A 62 6.53 -10.80 -15.59
C SER A 62 5.04 -11.10 -15.81
N PRO A 63 4.35 -11.75 -14.85
CA PRO A 63 2.92 -12.06 -14.98
C PRO A 63 2.04 -10.79 -14.97
N ILE A 64 2.62 -9.64 -14.65
CA ILE A 64 1.96 -8.34 -14.69
C ILE A 64 2.47 -7.52 -15.88
N HIS A 65 1.55 -6.84 -16.57
CA HIS A 65 1.84 -5.73 -17.47
C HIS A 65 1.72 -4.43 -16.66
N PRO A 66 2.83 -3.88 -16.14
CA PRO A 66 2.75 -2.68 -15.33
C PRO A 66 2.42 -1.49 -16.24
N GLU A 67 1.20 -0.97 -16.13
CA GLU A 67 0.83 0.30 -16.74
C GLU A 67 1.69 1.41 -16.14
N VAL A 68 2.29 2.23 -16.99
CA VAL A 68 3.08 3.39 -16.56
C VAL A 68 2.11 4.45 -16.10
N PHE A 69 1.92 4.57 -14.78
CA PHE A 69 1.09 5.62 -14.20
C PHE A 69 1.92 6.46 -13.23
N SER A 70 1.98 7.77 -13.52
CA SER A 70 2.63 8.75 -12.64
C SER A 70 1.56 9.55 -11.93
N LEU A 71 1.54 9.43 -10.60
CA LEU A 71 0.75 10.32 -9.76
C LEU A 71 1.30 11.74 -9.87
N LYS A 72 0.40 12.72 -9.90
CA LYS A 72 0.75 14.14 -9.78
C LYS A 72 1.30 14.42 -8.39
N GLU A 73 2.02 15.53 -8.23
CA GLU A 73 2.45 15.96 -6.90
C GLU A 73 1.23 16.13 -5.98
N PRO A 74 1.27 15.57 -4.75
CA PRO A 74 0.12 15.64 -3.85
C PRO A 74 -0.10 17.09 -3.38
N PRO A 75 -1.36 17.46 -3.09
CA PRO A 75 -1.67 18.80 -2.58
C PRO A 75 -1.00 19.05 -1.23
N LEU A 76 -0.74 20.32 -0.93
CA LEU A 76 -0.21 20.71 0.38
C LEU A 76 -1.22 20.37 1.49
N MET A 77 -0.73 19.80 2.59
CA MET A 77 -1.53 19.51 3.79
C MET A 77 -1.80 20.81 4.57
N LYS A 78 -2.70 21.63 4.02
CA LYS A 78 -3.18 22.89 4.60
C LYS A 78 -4.71 22.92 4.64
N GLY A 79 -5.28 23.69 5.57
CA GLY A 79 -6.73 23.79 5.75
C GLY A 79 -7.34 22.45 6.17
N CYS A 80 -8.27 21.92 5.38
CA CYS A 80 -9.00 20.68 5.71
C CYS A 80 -8.10 19.43 5.84
N TRP A 81 -6.90 19.47 5.26
CA TRP A 81 -5.93 18.37 5.28
C TRP A 81 -4.88 18.49 6.38
N GLU A 82 -5.01 19.47 7.27
CA GLU A 82 -4.03 19.68 8.32
C GLU A 82 -3.99 18.49 9.29
N PRO A 83 -2.78 18.03 9.66
CA PRO A 83 -2.62 17.00 10.67
C PRO A 83 -3.32 17.39 11.96
N ASN A 84 -4.10 16.46 12.51
CA ASN A 84 -4.79 16.64 13.78
C ASN A 84 -4.69 15.37 14.61
N LEU A 85 -5.03 15.49 15.89
CA LEU A 85 -4.93 14.39 16.86
C LEU A 85 -6.28 13.86 17.31
N LYS A 86 -7.38 14.18 16.59
CA LYS A 86 -8.75 13.86 17.02
C LYS A 86 -8.98 12.36 17.24
N LEU A 87 -8.30 11.51 16.46
CA LEU A 87 -8.41 10.05 16.57
C LEU A 87 -7.54 9.44 17.68
N ARG A 88 -6.71 10.23 18.37
CA ARG A 88 -5.87 9.75 19.47
C ARG A 88 -6.70 9.32 20.68
N ASP A 89 -7.85 9.96 20.88
CA ASP A 89 -8.76 9.68 22.00
C ASP A 89 -9.88 8.69 21.60
N ALA A 90 -9.75 8.03 20.44
CA ALA A 90 -10.73 7.07 19.99
C ALA A 90 -10.78 5.85 20.92
N GLN A 91 -11.98 5.48 21.35
CA GLN A 91 -12.20 4.27 22.13
C GLN A 91 -12.17 3.04 21.21
N ARG A 92 -11.49 2.00 21.64
CA ARG A 92 -11.51 0.70 20.96
C ARG A 92 -12.68 -0.13 21.46
N LEU A 93 -13.43 -0.69 20.52
CA LEU A 93 -14.59 -1.54 20.79
C LEU A 93 -14.27 -2.97 20.35
N PHE A 94 -14.80 -3.97 21.06
CA PHE A 94 -14.66 -5.40 20.71
C PHE A 94 -13.21 -5.89 20.57
N GLU A 95 -12.29 -5.34 21.37
CA GLU A 95 -10.92 -5.86 21.45
C GLU A 95 -10.93 -7.36 21.74
N ASP A 96 -10.08 -8.09 21.04
CA ASP A 96 -9.90 -9.55 21.10
C ASP A 96 -11.13 -10.41 20.73
N GLN A 97 -12.25 -9.80 20.32
CA GLN A 97 -13.46 -10.51 19.90
C GLN A 97 -13.59 -10.61 18.38
N ILE A 98 -13.00 -9.66 17.64
CA ILE A 98 -13.05 -9.61 16.18
C ILE A 98 -11.62 -9.50 15.64
N THR A 99 -11.24 -10.46 14.81
CA THR A 99 -9.91 -10.49 14.21
C THR A 99 -9.89 -9.72 12.91
N GLY A 100 -9.11 -8.64 12.87
CA GLY A 100 -8.91 -7.80 11.68
C GLY A 100 -10.21 -7.26 11.10
N PRO A 101 -11.00 -6.47 11.86
CA PRO A 101 -12.09 -5.71 11.27
C PRO A 101 -11.50 -4.68 10.30
N GLU A 102 -11.77 -4.83 9.02
CA GLU A 102 -11.22 -3.94 7.99
C GLU A 102 -12.10 -2.70 7.79
N SER A 103 -13.40 -2.82 8.08
CA SER A 103 -14.34 -1.72 7.92
C SER A 103 -15.51 -1.70 8.90
N ILE A 104 -16.23 -0.58 8.91
CA ILE A 104 -17.41 -0.37 9.74
C ILE A 104 -18.47 0.40 8.94
N ALA A 105 -19.64 -0.16 8.73
CA ALA A 105 -20.81 0.57 8.22
C ALA A 105 -21.93 0.58 9.26
N ASN A 106 -22.72 1.65 9.29
CA ASN A 106 -23.72 1.85 10.33
C ASN A 106 -25.13 2.02 9.71
N ILE A 107 -26.11 1.29 10.22
CA ILE A 107 -27.54 1.63 10.12
C ILE A 107 -28.12 1.75 11.53
N GLY A 108 -28.48 2.96 11.96
CA GLY A 108 -29.07 3.20 13.27
C GLY A 108 -28.12 2.81 14.41
N ASP A 109 -28.51 1.80 15.20
CA ASP A 109 -27.72 1.26 16.32
C ASP A 109 -26.99 -0.05 15.96
N VAL A 110 -26.98 -0.40 14.67
CA VAL A 110 -26.39 -1.64 14.17
C VAL A 110 -25.17 -1.33 13.32
N LEU A 111 -24.04 -1.96 13.66
CA LEU A 111 -22.82 -1.87 12.87
C LEU A 111 -22.60 -3.14 12.06
N TYR A 112 -22.04 -2.98 10.87
CA TYR A 112 -21.62 -4.07 10.00
C TYR A 112 -20.12 -3.93 9.76
N ALA A 113 -19.39 -5.03 9.80
CA ALA A 113 -17.96 -5.04 9.58
C ALA A 113 -17.53 -6.26 8.75
N GLY A 114 -16.58 -6.03 7.85
CA GLY A 114 -15.80 -7.09 7.22
C GLY A 114 -14.69 -7.55 8.15
N THR A 115 -14.37 -8.84 8.13
CA THR A 115 -13.30 -9.43 8.95
C THR A 115 -12.23 -10.06 8.06
N ALA A 116 -10.99 -10.14 8.57
CA ALA A 116 -9.86 -10.72 7.86
C ALA A 116 -10.07 -12.20 7.47
N ASP A 117 -10.96 -12.92 8.15
CA ASP A 117 -11.32 -14.31 7.81
C ASP A 117 -12.51 -14.43 6.83
N GLY A 118 -12.85 -13.33 6.15
CA GLY A 118 -13.86 -13.28 5.09
C GLY A 118 -15.31 -13.31 5.61
N LYS A 119 -15.56 -13.11 6.91
CA LYS A 119 -16.93 -12.94 7.41
C LYS A 119 -17.40 -11.50 7.29
N ILE A 120 -18.69 -11.36 7.06
CA ILE A 120 -19.44 -10.14 7.35
C ILE A 120 -20.15 -10.35 8.68
N VAL A 121 -19.86 -9.49 9.65
CA VAL A 121 -20.46 -9.53 10.98
C VAL A 121 -21.37 -8.32 11.19
N LYS A 122 -22.51 -8.56 11.83
CA LYS A 122 -23.46 -7.58 12.35
C LYS A 122 -23.26 -7.46 13.85
N LEU A 123 -23.00 -6.26 14.32
CA LEU A 123 -22.80 -5.92 15.72
C LEU A 123 -24.06 -5.21 16.22
N VAL A 124 -24.74 -5.82 17.19
CA VAL A 124 -25.94 -5.25 17.84
C VAL A 124 -25.65 -5.14 19.33
N GLY A 125 -25.39 -3.93 19.81
CA GLY A 125 -24.96 -3.69 21.18
C GLY A 125 -23.62 -4.36 21.47
N ARG A 126 -23.61 -5.46 22.26
CA ARG A 126 -22.42 -6.29 22.53
C ARG A 126 -22.43 -7.65 21.83
N ARG A 127 -23.43 -7.93 21.00
CA ARG A 127 -23.58 -9.22 20.32
C ARG A 127 -22.98 -9.14 18.93
N ILE A 128 -22.18 -10.15 18.58
CA ILE A 128 -21.59 -10.32 17.25
C ILE A 128 -22.35 -11.44 16.54
N ILE A 129 -23.00 -11.12 15.42
CA ILE A 129 -23.80 -12.05 14.63
C ILE A 129 -23.14 -12.17 13.26
N THR A 130 -22.80 -13.37 12.82
CA THR A 130 -22.28 -13.56 11.44
C THR A 130 -23.45 -13.54 10.46
N VAL A 131 -23.40 -12.65 9.47
CA VAL A 131 -24.41 -12.51 8.42
C VAL A 131 -24.07 -13.42 7.24
N ALA A 132 -22.82 -13.35 6.79
CA ALA A 132 -22.33 -14.10 5.65
C ALA A 132 -20.85 -14.46 5.84
N ARG A 133 -20.40 -15.49 5.14
CA ARG A 133 -18.98 -15.81 4.97
C ARG A 133 -18.67 -15.91 3.48
N LEU A 134 -17.64 -15.19 3.07
CA LEU A 134 -17.13 -15.14 1.71
C LEU A 134 -15.79 -15.90 1.69
N GLY A 135 -15.53 -16.66 0.64
CA GLY A 135 -14.31 -17.48 0.49
C GLY A 135 -14.38 -18.90 1.09
N LYS A 136 -13.36 -19.71 0.80
CA LYS A 136 -13.21 -21.10 1.27
C LYS A 136 -12.09 -21.22 2.33
N LEU A 137 -12.31 -22.04 3.35
CA LEU A 137 -11.35 -22.32 4.43
C LEU A 137 -10.23 -23.27 3.98
N PRO A 138 -9.03 -23.23 4.61
CA PRO A 138 -8.63 -22.40 5.76
C PRO A 138 -7.92 -21.09 5.38
N CYS A 139 -8.25 -20.00 6.08
CA CYS A 139 -7.55 -18.72 5.98
C CYS A 139 -6.49 -18.61 7.07
N VAL A 140 -5.21 -18.67 6.70
CA VAL A 140 -4.10 -18.57 7.66
C VAL A 140 -3.66 -17.10 7.76
N SER A 141 -3.72 -16.53 8.97
CA SER A 141 -3.51 -15.13 9.32
C SER A 141 -2.05 -14.62 9.22
N GLY A 142 -1.18 -15.28 8.44
CA GLY A 142 0.26 -15.00 8.41
C GLY A 142 0.93 -14.91 7.03
N ALA A 143 0.19 -14.99 5.92
CA ALA A 143 0.80 -15.07 4.60
C ALA A 143 0.76 -13.74 3.81
N ILE A 144 1.78 -13.57 2.98
CA ILE A 144 2.04 -12.50 2.00
C ILE A 144 0.74 -12.07 1.29
N TRP A 145 0.59 -10.76 0.99
CA TRP A 145 -0.58 -10.10 0.37
C TRP A 145 -1.33 -10.91 -0.71
N ALA A 146 -0.63 -11.75 -1.48
CA ALA A 146 -1.22 -12.62 -2.48
C ALA A 146 -2.12 -13.75 -1.94
N VAL A 147 -1.90 -14.23 -0.71
CA VAL A 147 -2.72 -15.30 -0.09
C VAL A 147 -4.01 -14.72 0.52
N ARG A 148 -4.00 -13.46 0.98
CA ARG A 148 -5.21 -12.77 1.47
C ARG A 148 -6.29 -12.67 0.39
N GLY A 149 -5.89 -12.56 -0.87
CA GLY A 149 -6.83 -12.56 -2.00
C GLY A 149 -7.59 -13.87 -2.22
N LEU A 150 -7.04 -15.01 -1.78
CA LEU A 150 -7.69 -16.32 -1.88
C LEU A 150 -8.70 -16.58 -0.75
N CYS A 151 -8.58 -15.85 0.37
CA CYS A 151 -9.46 -16.00 1.53
C CYS A 151 -10.82 -15.27 1.37
N GLY A 152 -10.97 -14.42 0.35
CA GLY A 152 -12.18 -13.59 0.25
C GLY A 152 -12.25 -12.57 1.39
N GLN A 153 -11.12 -12.00 1.78
CA GLN A 153 -11.07 -10.92 2.78
C GLN A 153 -11.90 -9.73 2.30
N VAL A 154 -12.86 -9.32 3.11
CA VAL A 154 -13.70 -8.14 2.87
C VAL A 154 -12.95 -6.92 3.39
N TRP A 155 -12.64 -5.99 2.50
CA TRP A 155 -11.89 -4.78 2.84
C TRP A 155 -12.84 -3.66 3.27
N ASP A 156 -13.92 -3.46 2.51
CA ASP A 156 -14.98 -2.55 2.93
C ASP A 156 -16.38 -3.11 2.62
N VAL A 157 -17.34 -2.70 3.46
CA VAL A 157 -18.77 -2.97 3.36
C VAL A 157 -19.50 -1.63 3.34
N GLY A 158 -20.21 -1.36 2.25
CA GLY A 158 -21.23 -0.32 2.17
C GLY A 158 -22.61 -0.93 2.37
N ILE A 159 -23.58 -0.11 2.75
CA ILE A 159 -24.95 -0.59 2.96
C ILE A 159 -25.90 0.19 2.05
N SER A 160 -26.79 -0.54 1.39
CA SER A 160 -27.92 -0.05 0.61
C SER A 160 -29.21 -0.64 1.19
N VAL A 161 -30.23 0.19 1.41
CA VAL A 161 -31.51 -0.23 1.97
C VAL A 161 -32.58 -0.02 0.92
N VAL A 162 -33.20 -1.11 0.48
CA VAL A 162 -34.25 -1.08 -0.54
C VAL A 162 -35.59 -1.27 0.15
N ASP A 163 -36.56 -0.40 -0.16
CA ASP A 163 -37.92 -0.59 0.33
C ASP A 163 -38.52 -1.88 -0.25
N PRO A 164 -39.40 -2.58 0.49
CA PRO A 164 -40.05 -3.82 0.02
C PRO A 164 -40.92 -3.66 -1.25
N PHE A 165 -41.16 -2.42 -1.68
CA PHE A 165 -41.83 -2.10 -2.95
C PHE A 165 -40.86 -1.89 -4.13
N GLY A 166 -39.55 -2.15 -3.94
CA GLY A 166 -38.53 -2.12 -5.00
C GLY A 166 -38.01 -0.72 -5.36
N ALA A 167 -38.35 0.31 -4.59
CA ALA A 167 -37.80 1.65 -4.76
C ALA A 167 -36.56 1.84 -3.84
N PRO A 168 -35.47 2.43 -4.34
CA PRO A 168 -34.41 2.95 -3.47
C PRO A 168 -35.02 3.98 -2.52
N CYS A 169 -34.78 3.81 -1.21
CA CYS A 169 -35.33 4.70 -0.21
C CYS A 169 -34.62 6.05 -0.35
N LEU A 170 -35.33 7.14 -0.64
CA LEU A 170 -34.78 8.47 -0.35
C LEU A 170 -34.54 8.54 1.18
N MET A 171 -33.32 8.28 1.66
CA MET A 171 -32.94 8.61 3.04
C MET A 171 -32.65 10.12 3.07
N PRO A 172 -33.57 10.99 3.53
CA PRO A 172 -33.23 12.38 3.74
C PRO A 172 -32.09 12.45 4.76
N SER A 173 -31.14 13.32 4.48
CA SER A 173 -29.91 13.63 5.22
C SER A 173 -30.14 14.26 6.61
N VAL A 174 -31.28 14.00 7.26
CA VAL A 174 -31.61 14.48 8.61
C VAL A 174 -32.33 13.39 9.40
N PHE A 175 -31.58 12.41 9.93
CA PHE A 175 -32.10 11.57 11.01
C PHE A 175 -31.97 12.35 12.34
N ARG A 176 -33.01 13.12 12.69
CA ARG A 176 -33.24 13.52 14.08
C ARG A 176 -33.70 12.27 14.84
N LEU A 177 -33.03 11.94 15.94
CA LEU A 177 -33.56 11.04 16.97
C LEU A 177 -34.96 11.51 17.36
N GLY A 178 -36.02 10.82 16.92
CA GLY A 178 -37.39 11.17 17.34
C GLY A 178 -38.51 10.76 16.39
N SER A 179 -38.23 10.44 15.13
CA SER A 179 -39.30 10.02 14.20
C SER A 179 -39.52 8.51 14.29
N ILE A 180 -40.52 8.12 15.09
CA ILE A 180 -41.13 6.80 15.10
C ILE A 180 -41.65 6.52 13.69
N PHE A 181 -41.13 5.48 13.03
CA PHE A 181 -41.72 4.96 11.79
C PHE A 181 -43.20 4.64 12.05
N PRO A 182 -44.17 5.09 11.22
CA PRO A 182 -45.48 4.48 11.24
C PRO A 182 -45.28 3.01 10.89
N LEU A 183 -45.90 2.12 11.67
CA LEU A 183 -45.90 0.66 11.47
C LEU A 183 -46.25 0.30 10.01
N SER A 184 -45.26 0.20 9.13
CA SER A 184 -45.27 -0.74 8.03
C SER A 184 -44.51 -1.97 8.50
N THR A 185 -45.24 -3.06 8.68
CA THR A 185 -44.81 -4.31 9.32
C THR A 185 -43.85 -5.15 8.47
N VAL A 186 -43.15 -4.53 7.52
CA VAL A 186 -42.22 -5.21 6.61
C VAL A 186 -40.83 -4.68 6.87
N ALA A 187 -39.95 -5.55 7.35
CA ALA A 187 -38.55 -5.19 7.56
C ALA A 187 -37.93 -4.76 6.21
N PRO A 188 -37.17 -3.66 6.17
CA PRO A 188 -36.56 -3.20 4.92
C PRO A 188 -35.53 -4.23 4.42
N HIS A 189 -35.48 -4.43 3.11
CA HIS A 189 -34.52 -5.33 2.47
C HIS A 189 -33.13 -4.71 2.49
N VAL A 190 -32.18 -5.34 3.17
CA VAL A 190 -30.81 -4.84 3.29
C VAL A 190 -29.93 -5.49 2.22
N ARG A 191 -29.25 -4.67 1.43
CA ARG A 191 -28.21 -5.09 0.49
C ARG A 191 -26.85 -4.55 0.93
N LEU A 192 -25.84 -5.40 0.86
CA LEU A 192 -24.48 -5.04 1.23
C LEU A 192 -23.63 -4.87 -0.02
N LEU A 193 -23.00 -3.72 -0.15
CA LEU A 193 -22.02 -3.46 -1.18
C LEU A 193 -20.65 -3.86 -0.64
N ILE A 194 -19.91 -4.69 -1.36
CA ILE A 194 -18.70 -5.32 -0.84
C ILE A 194 -17.55 -5.07 -1.82
N VAL A 195 -16.41 -4.69 -1.24
CA VAL A 195 -15.17 -4.50 -1.97
C VAL A 195 -14.09 -5.42 -1.41
N PHE A 196 -13.32 -5.98 -2.34
CA PHE A 196 -12.21 -6.88 -2.06
C PHE A 196 -10.94 -6.27 -2.69
N GLY A 197 -10.01 -5.77 -1.89
CA GLY A 197 -8.81 -5.05 -2.33
C GLY A 197 -8.03 -5.68 -3.49
N VAL A 198 -7.99 -7.00 -3.59
CA VAL A 198 -7.26 -7.71 -4.66
C VAL A 198 -8.06 -7.93 -5.94
N SER A 199 -9.38 -8.01 -5.86
CA SER A 199 -10.24 -8.21 -7.01
C SER A 199 -10.82 -6.85 -7.35
N SER A 200 -10.48 -6.34 -8.51
CA SER A 200 -10.87 -5.05 -9.08
C SER A 200 -12.39 -4.86 -9.26
N VAL A 201 -13.22 -5.32 -8.33
CA VAL A 201 -14.66 -5.48 -8.46
C VAL A 201 -15.41 -4.89 -7.26
N VAL A 202 -16.63 -4.43 -7.52
CA VAL A 202 -17.64 -4.10 -6.52
C VAL A 202 -18.75 -5.12 -6.64
N LEU A 203 -19.13 -5.72 -5.52
CA LEU A 203 -20.19 -6.73 -5.45
C LEU A 203 -21.38 -6.20 -4.67
N GLU A 204 -22.58 -6.65 -5.02
CA GLU A 204 -23.80 -6.51 -4.25
C GLU A 204 -24.17 -7.87 -3.66
N TYR A 205 -24.38 -7.91 -2.36
CA TYR A 205 -24.88 -9.08 -1.65
C TYR A 205 -26.27 -8.82 -1.12
N ASP A 206 -27.24 -9.60 -1.59
CA ASP A 206 -28.60 -9.56 -1.09
C ASP A 206 -28.71 -10.43 0.17
N THR A 207 -29.11 -9.83 1.29
CA THR A 207 -29.12 -10.55 2.58
C THR A 207 -30.28 -11.55 2.70
N GLU A 208 -31.30 -11.46 1.85
CA GLU A 208 -32.45 -12.37 1.88
C GLU A 208 -32.29 -13.53 0.93
N THR A 209 -31.99 -13.23 -0.35
CA THR A 209 -31.77 -14.27 -1.35
C THR A 209 -30.41 -14.95 -1.18
N ARG A 210 -29.49 -14.27 -0.47
CA ARG A 210 -28.08 -14.68 -0.27
C ARG A 210 -27.30 -14.76 -1.58
N GLU A 211 -27.74 -14.04 -2.60
CA GLU A 211 -27.08 -13.96 -3.89
C GLU A 211 -26.02 -12.87 -3.91
N LEU A 212 -24.98 -13.08 -4.72
CA LEU A 212 -23.87 -12.17 -4.91
C LEU A 212 -23.80 -11.77 -6.38
N THR A 213 -23.91 -10.47 -6.65
CA THR A 213 -23.93 -9.92 -8.01
C THR A 213 -22.72 -9.01 -8.20
N VAL A 214 -22.06 -9.10 -9.36
CA VAL A 214 -20.98 -8.17 -9.72
C VAL A 214 -21.60 -6.89 -10.28
N LEU A 215 -21.35 -5.75 -9.64
CA LEU A 215 -21.86 -4.45 -10.08
C LEU A 215 -20.89 -3.71 -10.99
N MET A 216 -19.58 -3.81 -10.70
CA MET A 216 -18.55 -3.12 -11.45
C MET A 216 -17.24 -3.90 -11.39
N GLU A 217 -16.44 -3.81 -12.45
CA GLU A 217 -15.12 -4.42 -12.55
C GLU A 217 -14.07 -3.38 -12.98
N ASN A 218 -12.80 -3.81 -13.05
CA ASN A 218 -11.64 -3.03 -13.49
C ASN A 218 -11.22 -1.84 -12.60
N LEU A 219 -11.64 -1.83 -11.33
CA LEU A 219 -11.19 -0.86 -10.33
C LEU A 219 -9.74 -1.09 -9.86
N ARG A 220 -9.03 -0.02 -9.53
CA ARG A 220 -7.60 -0.04 -9.21
C ARG A 220 -7.35 -0.13 -7.70
N PHE A 221 -7.36 -1.37 -7.20
CA PHE A 221 -7.25 -1.70 -5.76
C PHE A 221 -8.32 -0.95 -4.94
N PRO A 222 -9.61 -1.25 -5.21
CA PRO A 222 -10.70 -0.63 -4.50
C PRO A 222 -10.63 -1.06 -3.03
N ASN A 223 -10.69 -0.10 -2.11
CA ASN A 223 -10.55 -0.40 -0.68
C ASN A 223 -11.81 0.02 0.08
N GLY A 224 -12.14 1.31 0.08
CA GLY A 224 -13.39 1.83 0.62
C GLY A 224 -14.56 1.90 -0.37
N ILE A 225 -15.80 1.76 0.12
CA ILE A 225 -17.05 1.92 -0.62
C ILE A 225 -18.13 2.62 0.22
N GLN A 226 -18.89 3.53 -0.38
CA GLN A 226 -19.99 4.23 0.28
C GLN A 226 -21.10 4.58 -0.70
N LEU A 227 -22.34 4.19 -0.41
CA LEU A 227 -23.52 4.60 -1.19
C LEU A 227 -23.75 6.12 -1.05
N LEU A 228 -24.07 6.77 -2.15
CA LEU A 228 -24.48 8.18 -2.18
C LEU A 228 -25.96 8.31 -1.78
N PRO A 229 -26.39 9.49 -1.27
CA PRO A 229 -27.80 9.71 -0.90
C PRO A 229 -28.78 9.64 -2.07
N ASP A 230 -28.31 9.72 -3.31
CA ASP A 230 -29.12 9.54 -4.51
C ASP A 230 -29.47 8.06 -4.76
N GLU A 231 -28.82 7.14 -4.06
CA GLU A 231 -28.92 5.67 -4.19
C GLU A 231 -28.69 5.11 -5.62
N GLU A 232 -28.36 5.98 -6.58
CA GLU A 232 -28.01 5.59 -7.94
C GLU A 232 -26.51 5.33 -8.09
N SER A 233 -25.71 5.88 -7.17
CA SER A 233 -24.25 5.89 -7.29
C SER A 233 -23.56 5.49 -5.99
N VAL A 234 -22.37 4.92 -6.11
CA VAL A 234 -21.49 4.58 -4.98
C VAL A 234 -20.14 5.27 -5.17
N LEU A 235 -19.57 5.76 -4.07
CA LEU A 235 -18.18 6.21 -4.03
C LEU A 235 -17.28 5.02 -3.75
N VAL A 236 -16.19 4.91 -4.49
CA VAL A 236 -15.18 3.84 -4.34
C VAL A 236 -13.80 4.45 -4.24
N ALA A 237 -13.06 4.14 -3.18
CA ALA A 237 -11.67 4.55 -2.99
C ALA A 237 -10.72 3.65 -3.79
N GLU A 238 -10.08 4.20 -4.83
CA GLU A 238 -9.02 3.51 -5.55
C GLU A 238 -7.67 3.85 -4.91
N THR A 239 -7.25 3.00 -3.97
CA THR A 239 -6.05 3.24 -3.14
C THR A 239 -4.83 3.48 -4.00
N THR A 240 -4.56 2.62 -4.98
CA THR A 240 -3.32 2.71 -5.80
C THR A 240 -3.28 3.93 -6.71
N MET A 241 -4.43 4.55 -6.96
CA MET A 241 -4.57 5.75 -7.80
C MET A 241 -4.74 7.03 -6.98
N ALA A 242 -4.70 6.95 -5.63
CA ALA A 242 -4.90 8.08 -4.73
C ALA A 242 -6.14 8.92 -5.08
N ARG A 243 -7.25 8.27 -5.41
CA ARG A 243 -8.47 8.94 -5.90
C ARG A 243 -9.75 8.22 -5.44
N ILE A 244 -10.88 8.91 -5.58
CA ILE A 244 -12.21 8.35 -5.35
C ILE A 244 -12.99 8.43 -6.65
N ARG A 245 -13.57 7.30 -7.05
CA ARG A 245 -14.46 7.17 -8.21
C ARG A 245 -15.90 7.22 -7.76
N ARG A 246 -16.77 7.78 -8.59
CA ARG A 246 -18.22 7.61 -8.50
C ARG A 246 -18.60 6.54 -9.50
N VAL A 247 -19.18 5.44 -9.05
CA VAL A 247 -19.66 4.33 -9.87
C VAL A 247 -21.18 4.37 -9.86
N HIS A 248 -21.80 4.36 -11.04
CA HIS A 248 -23.26 4.37 -11.17
C HIS A 248 -23.78 2.93 -11.15
N VAL A 249 -24.53 2.58 -10.10
CA VAL A 249 -25.06 1.24 -9.86
C VAL A 249 -26.53 1.11 -10.27
N ALA A 250 -27.23 2.23 -10.40
CA ALA A 250 -28.58 2.33 -10.93
C ALA A 250 -28.75 3.56 -11.83
N GLY A 251 -29.99 3.82 -12.27
CA GLY A 251 -30.33 4.94 -13.15
C GLY A 251 -29.88 4.75 -14.60
N LEU A 252 -30.01 5.81 -15.40
CA LEU A 252 -29.70 5.82 -16.85
C LEU A 252 -28.21 5.60 -17.15
N ASN A 253 -27.33 5.97 -16.21
CA ASN A 253 -25.89 5.87 -16.35
C ASN A 253 -25.31 4.59 -15.75
N LYS A 254 -26.17 3.60 -15.41
CA LYS A 254 -25.75 2.35 -14.77
C LYS A 254 -24.60 1.68 -15.52
N GLY A 255 -23.57 1.27 -14.78
CA GLY A 255 -22.32 0.71 -15.31
C GLY A 255 -21.28 1.76 -15.71
N GLY A 256 -21.64 3.05 -15.69
CA GLY A 256 -20.74 4.16 -15.88
C GLY A 256 -19.92 4.47 -14.62
N MET A 257 -18.82 5.19 -14.81
CA MET A 257 -17.94 5.60 -13.72
C MET A 257 -17.24 6.93 -14.01
N ASP A 258 -17.28 7.84 -13.06
CA ASP A 258 -16.65 9.16 -13.11
C ASP A 258 -15.59 9.33 -12.02
N THR A 259 -14.75 10.36 -12.15
CA THR A 259 -13.85 10.79 -11.07
C THR A 259 -14.60 11.72 -10.12
N PHE A 260 -14.70 11.35 -8.85
CA PHE A 260 -15.29 12.20 -7.82
C PHE A 260 -14.24 13.18 -7.24
N ILE A 261 -13.09 12.66 -6.85
CA ILE A 261 -11.91 13.45 -6.47
C ILE A 261 -10.65 12.71 -6.89
N ASP A 262 -9.64 13.44 -7.34
CA ASP A 262 -8.36 12.91 -7.80
C ASP A 262 -7.20 13.51 -7.00
N ASN A 263 -6.05 12.85 -7.07
CA ASN A 263 -4.78 13.30 -6.49
C ASN A 263 -4.90 13.68 -5.00
N LEU A 264 -5.43 12.76 -4.20
CA LEU A 264 -5.54 12.93 -2.75
C LEU A 264 -4.14 13.06 -2.10
N PRO A 265 -4.06 13.74 -0.93
CA PRO A 265 -2.83 13.89 -0.15
C PRO A 265 -2.36 12.57 0.51
N GLY A 266 -3.08 11.47 0.30
CA GLY A 266 -2.81 10.16 0.83
C GLY A 266 -3.45 9.08 -0.04
N PHE A 267 -3.19 7.82 0.31
CA PHE A 267 -3.81 6.68 -0.32
C PHE A 267 -5.11 6.34 0.41
N PRO A 268 -6.27 6.55 -0.24
CA PRO A 268 -7.55 6.43 0.43
C PRO A 268 -7.86 4.99 0.76
N ASP A 269 -8.57 4.81 1.86
CA ASP A 269 -9.04 3.54 2.39
C ASP A 269 -10.57 3.65 2.55
N ASN A 270 -11.13 3.26 3.70
CA ASN A 270 -12.55 3.41 4.00
C ASN A 270 -13.10 4.84 3.83
N ILE A 271 -14.32 4.95 3.29
CA ILE A 271 -15.05 6.20 3.08
C ILE A 271 -16.37 6.15 3.84
N ARG A 272 -16.70 7.16 4.66
CA ARG A 272 -17.98 7.24 5.39
C ARG A 272 -18.58 8.63 5.40
N PRO A 273 -19.91 8.77 5.44
CA PRO A 273 -20.55 10.07 5.53
C PRO A 273 -20.18 10.77 6.83
N SER A 274 -19.99 12.08 6.77
CA SER A 274 -19.82 12.92 7.96
C SER A 274 -21.14 13.53 8.39
N SER A 275 -21.37 13.63 9.70
CA SER A 275 -22.52 14.36 10.26
C SER A 275 -22.48 15.87 9.96
N SER A 276 -21.30 16.42 9.67
CA SER A 276 -21.12 17.82 9.25
C SER A 276 -21.39 18.05 7.76
N GLY A 277 -21.83 17.03 7.02
CA GLY A 277 -21.86 17.02 5.56
C GLY A 277 -20.53 16.57 4.95
N GLY A 278 -20.59 16.04 3.73
CA GLY A 278 -19.43 15.44 3.04
C GLY A 278 -19.07 14.05 3.57
N TYR A 279 -17.80 13.67 3.40
CA TYR A 279 -17.31 12.32 3.72
C TYR A 279 -15.98 12.36 4.47
N TRP A 280 -15.85 11.48 5.47
CA TRP A 280 -14.58 11.08 6.06
C TRP A 280 -13.94 10.03 5.18
N VAL A 281 -12.65 10.19 4.92
CA VAL A 281 -11.84 9.25 4.13
C VAL A 281 -10.61 8.90 4.96
N ALA A 282 -10.49 7.63 5.32
CA ALA A 282 -9.28 7.13 5.96
C ALA A 282 -8.13 7.10 4.95
N MET A 283 -6.91 7.40 5.41
CA MET A 283 -5.71 7.35 4.58
C MET A 283 -4.77 6.31 5.15
N SER A 284 -4.49 5.24 4.38
CA SER A 284 -3.59 4.16 4.80
C SER A 284 -2.14 4.63 4.89
N ALA A 285 -1.76 5.54 4.00
CA ALA A 285 -0.49 6.24 4.04
C ALA A 285 -0.62 7.64 3.46
N VAL A 286 0.16 8.56 3.99
CA VAL A 286 0.20 9.97 3.57
C VAL A 286 1.24 10.15 2.48
N ARG A 287 0.95 11.03 1.51
CA ARG A 287 1.87 11.45 0.44
C ARG A 287 2.43 12.84 0.79
N PRO A 288 3.59 12.94 1.47
CA PRO A 288 4.11 14.22 1.96
C PRO A 288 4.50 15.17 0.82
N ASN A 289 4.18 16.45 0.98
CA ASN A 289 4.68 17.55 0.15
C ASN A 289 5.01 18.77 1.03
N PRO A 290 6.31 19.14 1.16
CA PRO A 290 7.49 18.49 0.58
C PRO A 290 7.84 17.18 1.31
N GLY A 291 8.37 16.19 0.59
CA GLY A 291 8.87 14.96 1.21
C GLY A 291 8.95 13.77 0.25
N PHE A 292 9.56 12.68 0.74
CA PHE A 292 9.65 11.44 0.00
C PHE A 292 8.47 10.53 0.34
N SER A 293 7.73 10.11 -0.68
CA SER A 293 6.73 9.03 -0.60
C SER A 293 7.30 7.80 -1.29
N MET A 294 7.55 6.73 -0.53
CA MET A 294 8.04 5.45 -1.07
C MET A 294 7.07 4.89 -2.12
N LEU A 295 5.77 4.99 -1.87
CA LEU A 295 4.75 4.49 -2.80
C LEU A 295 4.69 5.30 -4.09
N ASP A 296 4.84 6.63 -4.03
CA ASP A 296 4.92 7.46 -5.25
C ASP A 296 6.22 7.19 -6.01
N PHE A 297 7.33 7.00 -5.30
CA PHE A 297 8.62 6.65 -5.91
C PHE A 297 8.58 5.32 -6.66
N LEU A 298 7.93 4.31 -6.07
CA LEU A 298 7.71 3.00 -6.68
C LEU A 298 6.65 3.06 -7.78
N SER A 299 5.63 3.91 -7.67
CA SER A 299 4.59 4.06 -8.69
C SER A 299 5.17 4.58 -10.01
N GLN A 300 6.06 5.57 -9.93
CA GLN A 300 6.76 6.17 -11.07
C GLN A 300 7.82 5.25 -11.71
N ARG A 301 8.15 4.09 -11.11
CA ARG A 301 9.17 3.16 -11.62
C ARG A 301 8.59 1.76 -11.89
N PRO A 302 7.83 1.60 -12.99
CA PRO A 302 7.25 0.31 -13.42
C PRO A 302 8.28 -0.82 -13.49
N TRP A 303 9.53 -0.52 -13.87
CA TRP A 303 10.62 -1.49 -13.95
C TRP A 303 11.01 -2.07 -12.58
N ILE A 304 10.95 -1.28 -11.50
CA ILE A 304 11.17 -1.75 -10.13
C ILE A 304 10.01 -2.64 -9.70
N LYS A 305 8.76 -2.25 -9.98
CA LYS A 305 7.59 -3.11 -9.73
C LYS A 305 7.71 -4.45 -10.46
N LYS A 306 8.08 -4.41 -11.74
CA LYS A 306 8.33 -5.61 -12.56
C LYS A 306 9.41 -6.51 -11.95
N PHE A 307 10.50 -5.92 -11.47
CA PHE A 307 11.59 -6.64 -10.81
C PHE A 307 11.15 -7.28 -9.48
N ILE A 308 10.44 -6.55 -8.62
CA ILE A 308 9.94 -7.05 -7.34
C ILE A 308 8.96 -8.21 -7.56
N PHE A 309 7.98 -8.06 -8.45
CA PHE A 309 7.01 -9.14 -8.74
C PHE A 309 7.67 -10.35 -9.42
N LYS A 310 8.74 -10.14 -10.18
CA LYS A 310 9.51 -11.23 -10.79
C LYS A 310 10.34 -12.01 -9.76
N CYS A 311 10.90 -11.34 -8.76
CA CYS A 311 11.75 -11.97 -7.74
C CYS A 311 10.97 -12.52 -6.54
N LEU A 312 9.87 -11.87 -6.16
CA LEU A 312 9.13 -12.10 -4.91
C LEU A 312 7.64 -12.38 -5.11
N GLY A 313 7.13 -12.34 -6.35
CA GLY A 313 5.74 -12.66 -6.64
C GLY A 313 5.48 -14.17 -6.59
N PRO A 314 4.26 -14.61 -6.20
CA PRO A 314 3.88 -16.01 -6.29
C PRO A 314 3.94 -16.46 -7.75
N ARG A 315 4.50 -17.65 -8.02
CA ARG A 315 4.37 -18.30 -9.33
C ARG A 315 2.89 -18.50 -9.59
N ALA A 316 2.38 -17.93 -10.68
CA ALA A 316 1.07 -18.27 -11.18
C ALA A 316 1.05 -19.77 -11.48
N GLU A 317 0.31 -20.55 -10.68
CA GLU A 317 -0.09 -21.89 -11.08
C GLU A 317 -0.96 -21.74 -12.34
N ARG A 318 -0.46 -22.27 -13.44
CA ARG A 318 -1.23 -22.47 -14.67
C ARG A 318 -2.41 -23.38 -14.29
N ARG A 319 -3.63 -22.85 -14.34
CA ARG A 319 -4.81 -23.69 -14.46
C ARG A 319 -4.91 -24.08 -15.93
N ASP A 320 -4.52 -25.31 -16.21
CA ASP A 320 -4.95 -26.02 -17.43
C ASP A 320 -6.43 -26.39 -17.33
#